data_AF-A0A0M2V530-F1
#
_entry.id   AF-A0A0M2V530-F1
#
_cell.length_a   1.000
_cell.length_b   1.000
_cell.length_c   1.000
_cell.angle_alpha   90.00
_cell.angle_beta   90.00
_cell.angle_gamma   90.00
#
_symmetry.space_group_name_H-M   'P 1'
#
loop_
_entity.id
_entity.type
_entity.pdbx_description
1 polymer ?
#
loop_
_entity_poly.entity_id
_entity_poly.type
_entity_poly.pdbx_seq_one_letter_code
_entity_poly.pdbx_strand_id
1 'polypeptide(L)' 'MGYKYYEGNWSDQRAMAKLQWDRLSYAELEQTRGNFEELADLIQERYGVDQEEAMAQVEDFFSRY' A
#
# COMPACT_ATOMS: atom_id res chain seq x y z
N MET A 1 7.13 5.29 -18.82
CA MET A 1 8.13 5.85 -17.89
C MET A 1 8.39 4.82 -16.81
N GLY A 2 9.64 4.68 -16.37
CA GLY A 2 10.10 3.51 -15.60
C GLY A 2 9.44 3.35 -14.24
N TYR A 3 8.90 2.16 -13.98
CA TYR A 3 8.41 1.70 -12.68
C TYR A 3 9.61 1.56 -11.74
N LYS A 4 9.93 2.63 -11.01
CA LYS A 4 10.97 2.58 -9.98
C LYS A 4 10.46 1.72 -8.85
N TYR A 5 11.04 0.53 -8.70
CA TYR A 5 10.94 -0.26 -7.48
C TYR A 5 11.55 0.56 -6.34
N TYR A 6 10.71 1.07 -5.43
CA TYR A 6 11.12 1.83 -4.24
C TYR A 6 11.49 0.89 -3.08
N GLU A 7 12.28 -0.15 -3.33
CA GLU A 7 12.75 -1.06 -2.26
C GLU A 7 13.56 -0.30 -1.19
N GLY A 8 14.21 0.81 -1.54
CA GLY A 8 14.96 1.64 -0.60
C GLY A 8 14.11 2.54 0.32
N ASN A 9 12.84 2.80 -0.01
CA ASN A 9 11.98 3.76 0.71
C ASN A 9 10.72 3.12 1.32
N TRP A 10 10.43 1.86 0.97
CA TRP A 10 9.26 1.16 1.50
C TRP A 10 9.26 1.04 3.03
N SER A 11 10.43 1.01 3.68
CA SER A 11 10.51 0.94 5.15
C SER A 11 10.03 2.21 5.86
N ASP A 12 10.12 3.38 5.22
CA ASP A 12 9.55 4.63 5.72
C ASP A 12 8.10 4.79 5.27
N GLN A 13 7.80 4.44 4.00
CA GLN A 13 6.45 4.46 3.45
C GLN A 13 5.51 3.51 4.22
N ARG A 14 5.95 2.30 4.62
CA ARG A 14 5.11 1.37 5.40
C ARG A 14 4.63 1.95 6.73
N ALA A 15 5.39 2.86 7.34
CA ALA A 15 4.96 3.52 8.58
C ALA A 15 3.82 4.49 8.29
N MET A 16 3.89 5.22 7.18
CA MET A 16 2.79 6.07 6.70
C MET A 16 1.60 5.24 6.25
N ALA A 17 1.84 4.12 5.55
CA ALA A 17 0.81 3.16 5.16
C ALA A 17 0.09 2.58 6.38
N LYS A 18 0.81 2.29 7.48
CA LYS A 18 0.19 1.86 8.74
C LYS A 18 -0.67 2.96 9.38
N LEU A 19 -0.28 4.22 9.26
CA LEU A 19 -1.08 5.35 9.75
C LEU A 19 -2.32 5.59 8.89
N GLN A 20 -2.22 5.42 7.57
CA GLN A 20 -3.33 5.56 6.64
C GLN A 20 -4.30 4.38 6.73
N TRP A 21 -3.76 3.17 6.81
CA TRP A 21 -4.50 1.93 6.93
C TRP A 21 -4.27 1.29 8.31
N ASP A 22 -4.91 1.85 9.34
CA ASP A 22 -4.82 1.36 10.72
C ASP A 22 -5.19 -0.14 10.87
N ARG A 23 -6.05 -0.67 10.00
CA ARG A 23 -6.44 -2.10 10.01
C ARG A 23 -5.36 -3.04 9.48
N LEU A 24 -4.38 -2.54 8.71
CA LEU A 24 -3.27 -3.36 8.18
C LEU A 24 -2.14 -3.42 9.19
N SER A 25 -1.55 -4.58 9.41
CA SER A 25 -0.40 -4.73 10.30
C SER A 25 0.92 -4.42 9.57
N TYR A 26 1.95 -4.02 10.31
CA TYR A 26 3.29 -3.83 9.73
C TYR A 26 3.78 -5.07 8.98
N ALA A 27 3.51 -6.27 9.50
CA ALA A 27 3.88 -7.53 8.84
C ALA A 27 3.15 -7.75 7.50
N GLU A 28 1.92 -7.26 7.35
CA GLU A 28 1.16 -7.37 6.10
C GLU A 28 1.68 -6.38 5.08
N LEU A 29 1.94 -5.13 5.50
CA LEU A 29 2.58 -4.11 4.68
C LEU A 29 4.02 -4.50 4.29
N GLU A 30 4.75 -5.19 5.15
CA GLU A 30 6.07 -5.74 4.80
C GLU A 30 5.99 -6.86 3.77
N GLN A 31 4.94 -7.69 3.82
CA GLN A 31 4.74 -8.77 2.86
C GLN A 31 4.54 -8.24 1.44
N THR A 32 3.83 -7.10 1.28
CA THR A 32 3.65 -6.50 -0.05
C THR A 32 4.94 -5.97 -0.65
N ARG A 33 5.97 -5.69 0.17
CA ARG A 33 7.25 -5.11 -0.28
C ARG A 33 7.10 -3.83 -1.13
N GLY A 34 6.02 -3.08 -0.93
CA GLY A 34 5.69 -1.90 -1.73
C GLY A 34 5.11 -2.22 -3.10
N ASN A 35 4.61 -3.44 -3.30
CA ASN A 35 3.84 -3.81 -4.46
C ASN A 35 2.43 -3.20 -4.36
N PHE A 36 2.10 -2.44 -5.39
CA PHE A 36 0.84 -1.74 -5.53
C PHE A 36 -0.38 -2.67 -5.53
N GLU A 37 -0.30 -3.77 -6.29
CA GLU A 37 -1.38 -4.73 -6.45
C GLU A 37 -1.63 -5.47 -5.12
N GLU A 38 -0.56 -5.95 -4.46
CA GLU A 38 -0.71 -6.64 -3.17
C GLU A 38 -1.25 -5.74 -2.06
N LEU A 39 -0.91 -4.45 -2.07
CA LEU A 39 -1.52 -3.48 -1.17
C LEU A 39 -3.02 -3.31 -1.44
N ALA A 40 -3.40 -3.22 -2.72
CA ALA A 40 -4.80 -3.07 -3.09
C ALA A 40 -5.62 -4.30 -2.69
N ASP A 41 -5.09 -5.51 -2.91
CA ASP A 41 -5.72 -6.76 -2.44
C ASP A 41 -5.88 -6.79 -0.92
N LEU A 42 -4.83 -6.44 -0.15
CA LEU A 42 -4.92 -6.36 1.31
C LEU A 42 -5.98 -5.34 1.78
N ILE A 43 -6.04 -4.17 1.14
CA ILE A 43 -7.02 -3.13 1.48
C ILE A 43 -8.42 -3.62 1.15
N GLN A 44 -8.63 -4.26 0.00
CA GLN A 44 -9.90 -4.87 -0.36
C GLN A 44 -10.33 -5.90 0.70
N GLU A 45 -9.44 -6.84 1.09
CA GLU A 45 -9.77 -7.88 2.06
C GLU A 45 -10.04 -7.33 3.48
N ARG A 46 -9.32 -6.28 3.89
CA ARG A 46 -9.37 -5.73 5.26
C ARG A 46 -10.41 -4.64 5.45
N TYR A 47 -10.69 -3.87 4.39
CA TYR A 47 -11.67 -2.80 4.41
C TYR A 47 -12.99 -3.18 3.74
N GLY A 48 -13.03 -4.27 2.95
CA GLY A 48 -14.22 -4.70 2.23
C GLY A 48 -14.64 -3.72 1.15
N VAL A 49 -13.66 -3.04 0.53
CA VAL A 49 -13.87 -2.04 -0.53
C VAL A 49 -13.66 -2.66 -1.91
N ASP A 50 -14.24 -2.05 -2.94
CA ASP A 50 -14.04 -2.47 -4.32
C ASP A 50 -12.57 -2.32 -4.77
N GLN A 51 -12.18 -3.11 -5.76
CA GLN A 51 -10.81 -3.11 -6.28
C GLN A 51 -10.38 -1.73 -6.82
N GLU A 52 -11.30 -1.02 -7.48
CA GLU A 52 -11.06 0.36 -7.93
C GLU A 52 -10.77 1.30 -6.76
N GLU A 53 -11.53 1.22 -5.67
CA GLU A 53 -11.35 2.08 -4.51
C GLU A 53 -10.07 1.73 -3.74
N ALA A 54 -9.74 0.44 -3.65
CA ALA A 54 -8.46 0.00 -3.10
C ALA A 54 -7.28 0.52 -3.96
N MET A 55 -7.32 0.32 -5.27
CA MET A 55 -6.29 0.81 -6.18
C MET A 55 -6.15 2.32 -6.12
N ALA A 56 -7.26 3.07 -6.09
CA ALA A 56 -7.22 4.54 -5.99
C ALA A 56 -6.57 5.01 -4.68
N GLN A 57 -6.83 4.34 -3.55
CA GLN A 57 -6.17 4.65 -2.28
C GLN A 57 -4.67 4.39 -2.32
N VAL A 58 -4.27 3.27 -2.92
CA VAL A 58 -2.86 2.93 -3.09
C VAL A 58 -2.18 3.91 -4.06
N GLU A 59 -2.88 4.34 -5.11
CA GLU A 59 -2.40 5.35 -6.07
C GLU A 59 -2.17 6.69 -5.41
N ASP A 60 -3.15 7.18 -4.66
CA ASP A 60 -3.04 8.42 -3.90
C ASP A 60 -1.88 8.33 -2.89
N PHE A 61 -1.71 7.18 -2.23
CA PHE A 61 -0.62 6.96 -1.28
C PHE A 61 0.76 7.06 -1.96
N PHE A 62 1.00 6.31 -3.03
CA PHE A 62 2.27 6.36 -3.78
C PHE A 62 2.46 7.67 -4.55
N SER A 63 1.39 8.40 -4.87
CA SER A 63 1.52 9.73 -5.47
C SER A 63 1.93 10.79 -4.46
N ARG A 64 1.61 10.61 -3.17
CA ARG A 64 1.99 11.54 -2.09
C ARG A 64 3.40 11.30 -1.55
N TYR A 65 3.96 10.10 -1.70
CA TYR A 65 5.24 9.68 -1.13
C TYR A 65 6.17 9.06 -2.17
#